data_AF-A0A1I0VYC5-F1
#
_entry.id   AF-A0A1I0VYC5-F1
#
_cell.length_a   1.000
_cell.length_b   1.000
_cell.length_c   1.000
_cell.angle_alpha   90.00
_cell.angle_beta   90.00
_cell.angle_gamma   90.00
#
_symmetry.space_group_name_H-M   'P 1'
#
loop_
_entity.id
_entity.type
_entity.pdbx_description
1 polymer ?
#
loop_
_entity_poly.entity_id
_entity_poly.type
_entity_poly.pdbx_seq_one_letter_code
_entity_poly.pdbx_strand_id
1 'polypeptide(L)'
;MGLVSPHPLISVEGMTDETQQAAIEAAQAVVDQVSSYQYSAEDSTIAQQLDEGLAQAKVSLDDEERTRILAEIDGLKDEESSTPQVRSATPVE
;
A
#
# COMPACT_ATOMS: atom_id res chain seq x y z
N MET A 1 -39.40 -7.27 35.74
CA MET A 1 -38.11 -6.68 36.19
C MET A 1 -37.01 -7.56 35.65
N GLY A 2 -36.11 -7.15 34.76
CA GLY A 2 -35.79 -5.86 34.17
C GLY A 2 -34.54 -6.08 33.31
N LEU A 3 -34.57 -5.52 32.11
CA LEU A 3 -33.50 -5.36 31.11
C LEU A 3 -32.06 -5.45 31.65
N VAL A 4 -31.20 -6.23 31.00
CA VAL A 4 -29.88 -5.75 30.54
C VAL A 4 -29.54 -6.39 29.19
N SER A 5 -29.67 -5.60 28.12
CA SER A 5 -28.84 -5.79 26.94
C SER A 5 -27.52 -5.06 27.19
N PRO A 6 -26.36 -5.69 27.00
CA PRO A 6 -25.19 -4.99 26.51
C PRO A 6 -25.15 -5.25 25.00
N HIS A 7 -25.65 -4.32 24.17
CA HIS A 7 -24.84 -3.30 23.49
C HIS A 7 -23.62 -3.90 22.77
N PRO A 8 -23.49 -3.68 21.44
CA PRO A 8 -22.42 -4.27 20.65
C PRO A 8 -21.08 -3.73 21.13
N LEU A 9 -20.09 -4.63 21.22
CA LEU A 9 -18.71 -4.23 21.34
C LEU A 9 -18.38 -3.44 20.07
N ILE A 10 -18.16 -2.13 20.22
CA ILE A 10 -17.47 -1.37 19.19
C ILE A 10 -16.07 -2.01 19.13
N SER A 11 -15.81 -2.76 18.07
CA SER A 11 -14.50 -3.31 17.80
C SER A 11 -13.53 -2.15 17.69
N VAL A 12 -12.63 -2.02 18.66
CA VAL A 12 -11.42 -1.18 18.54
C VAL A 12 -10.57 -1.59 17.33
N GLU A 13 -10.88 -2.73 16.69
CA GLU A 13 -10.31 -3.20 15.43
C GLU A 13 -10.73 -2.35 14.23
N GLY A 14 -11.89 -1.68 14.25
CA GLY A 14 -12.39 -0.91 13.10
C GLY A 14 -11.57 0.34 12.78
N MET A 15 -11.14 1.08 13.81
CA MET A 15 -10.42 2.36 13.62
C MET A 15 -8.99 2.17 13.10
N THR A 16 -8.37 1.04 13.47
CA THR A 16 -7.09 0.61 12.91
C THR A 16 -7.24 0.09 11.49
N ASP A 17 -8.35 -0.59 11.18
CA ASP A 17 -8.66 -1.05 9.82
C ASP A 17 -8.84 0.14 8.87
N GLU A 18 -9.60 1.16 9.26
CA GLU A 18 -9.82 2.37 8.44
C GLU A 18 -8.51 3.08 8.07
N THR A 19 -7.61 3.23 9.06
CA THR A 19 -6.32 3.90 8.86
C THR A 19 -5.37 3.03 8.03
N GLN A 20 -5.39 1.71 8.25
CA GLN A 20 -4.62 0.75 7.48
C GLN A 20 -5.12 0.64 6.04
N GLN A 21 -6.44 0.64 5.82
CA GLN A 21 -7.04 0.67 4.49
C GLN A 21 -6.64 1.94 3.75
N ALA A 22 -6.73 3.11 4.40
CA ALA A 22 -6.29 4.36 3.80
C ALA A 22 -4.79 4.33 3.43
N ALA A 23 -3.94 3.73 4.29
CA ALA A 23 -2.53 3.51 4.00
C ALA A 23 -2.32 2.58 2.78
N ILE A 24 -3.07 1.48 2.68
CA ILE A 24 -3.01 0.56 1.54
C ILE A 24 -3.48 1.26 0.27
N GLU A 25 -4.59 2.00 0.31
CA GLU A 25 -5.10 2.76 -0.85
C GLU A 25 -4.08 3.81 -1.32
N ALA A 26 -3.47 4.54 -0.39
CA ALA A 26 -2.48 5.55 -0.73
C ALA A 26 -1.19 4.91 -1.29
N ALA A 27 -0.73 3.81 -0.70
CA ALA A 27 0.39 3.04 -1.24
C ALA A 27 0.08 2.46 -2.63
N GLN A 28 -1.15 1.98 -2.84
CA GLN A 28 -1.60 1.46 -4.12
C GLN A 28 -1.59 2.53 -5.22
N ALA A 29 -2.00 3.76 -4.89
CA ALA A 29 -1.95 4.88 -5.82
C ALA A 29 -0.50 5.22 -6.25
N VAL A 30 0.46 5.11 -5.32
CA VAL A 30 1.89 5.30 -5.63
C VAL A 30 2.38 4.20 -6.57
N VAL A 31 2.05 2.93 -6.29
CA VAL A 31 2.45 1.81 -7.13
C VAL A 31 1.90 1.95 -8.55
N ASP A 32 0.65 2.38 -8.70
CA ASP A 32 0.03 2.65 -10.01
C ASP A 32 0.75 3.77 -10.76
N GLN A 33 1.04 4.87 -10.08
CA GLN A 33 1.79 5.98 -10.63
C GLN A 33 3.18 5.53 -11.10
N VAL A 34 3.93 4.81 -10.27
CA VAL A 34 5.28 4.34 -10.59
C VAL A 34 5.25 3.34 -11.75
N SER A 35 4.28 2.42 -11.76
CA SER A 35 4.08 1.45 -12.83
C SER A 35 3.80 2.13 -14.18
N SER A 36 3.11 3.27 -14.19
CA SER A 36 2.85 4.03 -15.42
C SER A 36 4.13 4.58 -16.06
N TYR A 37 5.14 4.93 -15.26
CA TYR A 37 6.43 5.45 -15.74
C TYR A 37 7.48 4.35 -15.96
N GLN A 38 7.23 3.14 -15.45
CA GLN A 38 8.13 1.98 -15.47
C GLN A 38 8.75 1.76 -16.86
N TYR A 39 7.91 1.74 -17.90
CA TYR A 39 8.33 1.47 -19.28
C TYR A 39 9.43 2.42 -19.80
N SER A 40 9.55 3.61 -19.21
CA SER A 40 10.55 4.62 -19.57
C SER A 40 11.62 4.83 -18.49
N ALA A 41 11.52 4.16 -17.34
CA ALA A 41 12.37 4.36 -16.18
C ALA A 41 13.37 3.19 -15.98
N GLU A 42 14.52 3.52 -15.40
CA GLU A 42 15.47 2.53 -14.88
C GLU A 42 15.02 2.03 -13.51
N ASP A 43 15.44 0.82 -13.13
CA ASP A 43 14.97 0.13 -11.93
C ASP A 43 15.32 0.88 -10.63
N SER A 44 16.47 1.57 -10.64
CA SER A 44 16.87 2.46 -9.54
C SER A 44 15.92 3.66 -9.39
N THR A 45 15.43 4.21 -10.51
CA THR A 45 14.47 5.32 -10.51
C THR A 45 13.11 4.86 -10.02
N ILE A 46 12.68 3.66 -10.40
CA ILE A 46 11.44 3.04 -9.93
C ILE A 46 11.47 2.87 -8.40
N ALA A 47 12.56 2.33 -7.85
CA ALA A 47 12.74 2.16 -6.41
C ALA A 47 12.69 3.49 -5.66
N GLN A 48 13.31 4.54 -6.22
CA GLN A 48 13.32 5.86 -5.61
C GLN A 48 11.95 6.55 -5.67
N GLN A 49 11.24 6.46 -6.80
CA GLN A 49 9.91 7.03 -6.98
C GLN A 49 8.86 6.35 -6.09
N LEU A 50 8.96 5.03 -5.91
CA LEU A 50 8.11 4.28 -4.98
C LEU A 50 8.31 4.77 -3.55
N ASP A 51 9.56 4.87 -3.10
CA ASP A 51 9.90 5.34 -1.75
C ASP A 51 9.45 6.78 -1.52
N GLU A 52 9.70 7.67 -2.49
CA GLU A 52 9.30 9.07 -2.42
C GLU A 52 7.77 9.23 -2.38
N GLY A 53 7.05 8.47 -3.21
CA GLY A 53 5.58 8.50 -3.21
C GLY A 53 4.98 7.95 -1.92
N LEU A 54 5.55 6.87 -1.36
CA LEU A 54 5.13 6.33 -0.06
C LEU A 54 5.36 7.35 1.06
N ALA A 55 6.53 8.00 1.07
CA ALA A 55 6.83 9.05 2.04
C ALA A 55 5.89 10.27 1.90
N GLN A 56 5.58 10.70 0.69
CA GLN A 56 4.60 11.77 0.42
C GLN A 56 3.19 11.38 0.90
N ALA A 57 2.81 10.13 0.72
CA ALA A 57 1.55 9.56 1.18
C ALA A 57 1.51 9.35 2.71
N LYS A 58 2.62 9.58 3.42
CA LYS A 58 2.79 9.23 4.84
C LYS A 58 2.49 7.76 5.11
N VAL A 59 2.97 6.90 4.23
CA VAL A 59 2.86 5.46 4.36
C VAL A 59 4.25 4.85 4.25
N SER A 60 4.44 3.69 4.87
CA SER A 60 5.61 2.86 4.67
C SER A 60 5.17 1.42 4.41
N LEU A 61 5.93 0.76 3.55
CA LEU A 61 5.83 -0.67 3.32
C LEU A 61 6.95 -1.35 4.09
N ASP A 62 6.68 -2.57 4.54
CA ASP A 62 7.72 -3.42 5.08
C ASP A 62 8.74 -3.77 3.98
N ASP A 63 10.00 -4.02 4.36
CA ASP A 63 11.07 -4.26 3.38
C ASP A 63 10.77 -5.45 2.46
N GLU A 64 10.10 -6.47 3.01
CA GLU A 64 9.62 -7.65 2.26
C GLU A 64 8.53 -7.30 1.23
N GLU A 65 7.53 -6.51 1.61
CA GLU A 65 6.46 -6.06 0.71
C GLU A 65 7.03 -5.14 -0.37
N ARG A 66 7.86 -4.18 0.02
CA ARG A 66 8.53 -3.28 -0.91
C ARG A 66 9.36 -4.04 -1.94
N THR A 67 10.15 -5.02 -1.50
CA THR A 67 10.98 -5.82 -2.41
C THR A 67 10.12 -6.64 -3.37
N ARG A 68 9.00 -7.21 -2.90
CA ARG A 68 8.04 -7.90 -3.77
C ARG A 68 7.46 -6.95 -4.82
N ILE A 69 6.92 -5.81 -4.38
CA ILE A 69 6.33 -4.80 -5.27
C ILE A 69 7.35 -4.38 -6.33
N LEU A 70 8.61 -4.11 -5.95
CA LEU A 70 9.63 -3.71 -6.90
C LEU A 70 9.97 -4.80 -7.93
N ALA A 71 10.08 -6.06 -7.50
CA ALA A 71 10.31 -7.17 -8.41
C ALA A 71 9.12 -7.40 -9.35
N GLU A 72 7.89 -7.23 -8.87
CA GLU A 72 6.70 -7.30 -9.72
C GLU A 72 6.62 -6.14 -10.70
N ILE A 73 6.90 -4.90 -10.26
CA ILE A 73 6.96 -3.71 -11.12
C ILE A 73 8.01 -3.94 -12.22
N ASP A 74 9.21 -4.41 -11.89
CA ASP A 74 10.28 -4.75 -12.83
C ASP A 74 9.80 -5.79 -13.88
N GLY A 75 9.15 -6.86 -13.43
CA GLY A 75 8.59 -7.91 -14.30
C GLY A 75 7.49 -7.44 -15.27
N LEU A 76 6.83 -6.30 -15.02
CA LEU A 76 5.84 -5.72 -15.95
C LEU A 76 6.45 -5.27 -17.29
N LYS A 77 7.78 -5.14 -17.38
CA LYS A 77 8.44 -4.77 -18.64
C LYS A 77 8.30 -5.86 -19.70
N ASP A 78 8.25 -7.12 -19.27
CA ASP A 78 8.30 -8.30 -20.14
C ASP A 78 6.91 -8.86 -20.48
N GLU A 79 5.93 -8.67 -19.60
CA GLU A 79 4.57 -9.19 -19.74
C GLU A 79 3.58 -8.05 -19.50
N GLU A 80 2.55 -7.88 -20.37
CA GLU A 80 1.41 -6.96 -20.16
C GLU A 80 0.60 -7.39 -18.93
N SER A 81 1.21 -7.22 -17.77
CA SER A 81 0.72 -7.62 -16.47
C SER A 81 0.14 -6.40 -15.76
N SER A 82 -0.87 -6.64 -14.93
CA SER A 82 -1.52 -5.57 -14.17
C SER A 82 -0.58 -5.04 -13.08
N THR A 83 -0.78 -3.77 -12.71
CA THR A 83 -0.07 -3.10 -11.63
C THR A 83 -0.03 -3.98 -10.36
N PRO A 84 1.14 -4.17 -9.71
CA PRO A 84 1.22 -4.93 -8.48
C PRO A 84 0.32 -4.36 -7.38
N GLN A 85 -0.21 -5.25 -6.56
CA GLN A 85 -1.11 -4.88 -5.47
C GLN A 85 -0.40 -4.85 -4.13
N VAL A 86 -0.60 -3.75 -3.40
CA VAL A 86 -0.12 -3.59 -2.03
C VAL A 86 -0.99 -4.44 -1.11
N ARG A 87 -0.37 -5.41 -0.43
CA ARG A 87 -1.10 -6.27 0.51
C ARG A 87 -1.06 -5.76 1.93
N SER A 88 -0.03 -5.00 2.29
CA SER A 88 0.18 -4.51 3.64
C SER A 88 0.94 -3.21 3.60
N ALA A 89 0.42 -2.20 4.27
CA ALA A 89 1.05 -0.89 4.40
C ALA A 89 0.75 -0.31 5.79
N THR A 90 1.71 0.41 6.34
CA THR A 90 1.58 1.05 7.65
C THR A 90 1.65 2.56 7.49
N PRO A 91 0.72 3.33 8.07
CA PRO A 91 0.86 4.78 8.12
C PRO A 91 2.10 5.16 8.94
N VAL A 92 2.86 6.16 8.49
CA VAL A 92 3.92 6.79 9.29
C VAL A 92 3.38 8.05 9.98
N GLU A 93 3.54 8.11 11.29
CA GLU A 93 3.06 9.21 12.16
C GLU A 93 3.93 10.46 12.07
#